data_AF-K1YZ41-F1
#
_entry.id   AF-K1YZ41-F1
#
_cell.length_a   1.000
_cell.length_b   1.000
_cell.length_c   1.000
_cell.angle_alpha   90.00
_cell.angle_beta   90.00
_cell.angle_gamma   90.00
#
_symmetry.space_group_name_H-M   'P 1'
#
loop_
_entity.id
_entity.type
_entity.pdbx_description
1 polymer ?
#
loop_
_entity_poly.entity_id
_entity_poly.type
_entity_poly.pdbx_seq_one_letter_code
_entity_poly.pdbx_strand_id
1 'polypeptide(L)' 'AMANRKADYVRQTGKNQSLPPMSPYFRRLVHMHLMQPEFDDLVTKSNGQGSFRQVVIKLAH' A
#
# COMPACT_ATOMS: atom_id res chain seq x y z
N ALA A 1 8.59 -9.19 -0.01
CA ALA A 1 8.41 -8.30 -1.19
C ALA A 1 8.51 -6.82 -0.78
N MET A 2 8.56 -5.87 -1.74
CA MET A 2 8.60 -4.41 -1.46
C MET A 2 7.39 -3.91 -0.65
N ALA A 3 6.19 -4.43 -0.94
CA ALA A 3 4.97 -4.08 -0.22
C ALA A 3 5.06 -4.41 1.29
N ASN A 4 5.52 -5.62 1.64
CA ASN A 4 5.68 -6.04 3.05
C ASN A 4 6.62 -5.11 3.81
N ARG A 5 7.78 -4.77 3.24
CA ARG A 5 8.73 -3.84 3.90
C ARG A 5 8.11 -2.47 4.18
N LYS A 6 7.24 -1.99 3.29
CA LYS A 6 6.52 -0.72 3.48
C LYS A 6 5.38 -0.86 4.51
N ALA A 7 4.68 -1.99 4.52
CA ALA A 7 3.68 -2.32 5.53
C ALA A 7 4.32 -2.37 6.93
N ASP A 8 5.45 -3.06 7.09
CA ASP A 8 6.19 -3.15 8.36
C ASP A 8 6.64 -1.78 8.85
N TYR A 9 7.10 -0.92 7.93
CA TYR A 9 7.46 0.46 8.29
C TYR A 9 6.25 1.27 8.80
N VAL A 10 5.08 1.13 8.16
CA VAL A 10 3.84 1.79 8.61
C VAL A 10 3.47 1.29 10.00
N ARG A 11 3.56 -0.02 10.26
CA ARG A 11 3.32 -0.61 11.59
C ARG A 11 4.26 -0.08 12.66
N GLN A 12 5.56 -0.03 12.36
CA GLN A 12 6.58 0.39 13.31
C GLN A 12 6.52 1.89 13.64
N THR A 13 6.13 2.72 12.67
CA THR A 13 6.27 4.18 12.78
C THR A 13 4.95 4.95 12.83
N GLY A 14 3.85 4.32 12.46
CA GLY A 14 2.56 4.97 12.21
C GLY A 14 2.56 5.91 10.99
N LYS A 15 3.69 6.05 10.28
CA LYS A 15 3.81 6.97 9.15
C LYS A 15 3.40 6.29 7.85
N ASN A 16 2.46 6.90 7.16
CA ASN A 16 2.00 6.46 5.83
C ASN A 16 3.17 6.27 4.87
N GLN A 17 3.08 5.25 4.00
CA GLN A 17 4.08 4.99 2.97
C GLN A 17 3.44 4.94 1.59
N SER A 18 4.14 5.48 0.60
CA SER A 18 3.76 5.35 -0.81
C SER A 18 4.69 4.37 -1.51
N LEU A 19 4.11 3.52 -2.36
CA LEU A 19 4.88 2.74 -3.32
C LEU A 19 5.15 3.60 -4.57
N PRO A 20 6.18 3.28 -5.37
CA PRO A 20 6.38 3.92 -6.66
C PRO A 20 5.11 3.85 -7.54
N PRO A 21 4.85 4.84 -8.42
CA PRO A 21 3.78 4.74 -9.40
C PRO A 21 3.91 3.49 -10.26
N MET A 22 2.78 2.84 -10.55
CA MET A 22 2.76 1.59 -11.31
C MET A 22 1.44 1.42 -12.09
N SER A 23 1.44 0.50 -13.04
CA SER A 23 0.26 0.22 -13.87
C SER A 23 -0.95 -0.19 -13.01
N PRO A 24 -2.19 0.02 -13.49
CA PRO A 24 -3.39 -0.40 -12.76
C PRO A 24 -3.36 -1.88 -12.34
N TYR A 25 -2.80 -2.76 -13.19
CA TYR A 25 -2.65 -4.17 -12.91
C TYR A 25 -1.75 -4.42 -11.69
N PHE A 26 -0.56 -3.82 -11.65
CA PHE A 26 0.34 -3.99 -10.50
C PHE A 26 -0.24 -3.36 -9.21
N ARG A 27 -0.93 -2.22 -9.31
CA ARG A 27 -1.62 -1.64 -8.15
C ARG A 27 -2.67 -2.59 -7.59
N ARG A 28 -3.44 -3.25 -8.46
CA ARG A 28 -4.41 -4.26 -8.06
C ARG A 28 -3.74 -5.42 -7.31
N LEU A 29 -2.60 -5.93 -7.79
CA LEU A 29 -1.88 -7.00 -7.10
C LEU A 29 -1.42 -6.57 -5.70
N VAL A 30 -0.90 -5.35 -5.55
CA VAL A 30 -0.53 -4.82 -4.23
C VAL A 30 -1.74 -4.71 -3.31
N HIS A 31 -2.86 -4.16 -3.81
CA HIS A 31 -4.10 -4.06 -3.04
C HIS A 31 -4.59 -5.44 -2.59
N MET A 32 -4.66 -6.43 -3.48
CA MET A 32 -5.10 -7.79 -3.14
C MET A 32 -4.16 -8.48 -2.14
N HIS A 33 -2.85 -8.26 -2.28
CA HIS A 33 -1.86 -8.81 -1.34
C HIS A 33 -2.03 -8.24 0.07
N LEU A 34 -2.21 -6.92 0.19
CA LEU A 34 -2.39 -6.24 1.48
C LEU A 34 -3.83 -6.25 2.00
N MET A 35 -4.74 -6.99 1.35
CA MET A 35 -6.09 -7.27 1.86
C MET A 35 -6.17 -8.62 2.61
N GLN A 36 -5.08 -9.37 2.67
CA GLN A 36 -5.04 -10.65 3.39
C GLN A 36 -5.21 -10.44 4.90
N PRO A 37 -5.73 -11.45 5.65
CA PRO A 37 -5.98 -11.32 7.08
C PRO A 37 -4.77 -10.91 7.92
N GLU A 38 -3.55 -11.24 7.46
CA GLU A 38 -2.31 -10.84 8.14
C GLU A 38 -2.00 -9.33 8.06
N PHE A 39 -2.78 -8.54 7.32
CA PHE A 39 -2.66 -7.09 7.13
C PHE A 39 -3.94 -6.32 7.50
N ASP A 40 -4.79 -6.89 8.36
CA ASP A 40 -6.07 -6.28 8.79
C ASP A 40 -5.93 -4.93 9.50
N ASP A 41 -4.78 -4.67 10.13
CA ASP A 41 -4.37 -3.41 10.73
C ASP A 41 -3.98 -2.33 9.71
N LEU A 42 -3.96 -2.65 8.41
CA LEU A 42 -3.56 -1.75 7.34
C LEU A 42 -4.69 -1.49 6.34
N VAL A 43 -4.69 -0.27 5.78
CA VAL A 43 -5.54 0.10 4.64
C VAL A 43 -4.70 0.63 3.49
N THR A 44 -5.16 0.37 2.28
CA THR A 44 -4.50 0.81 1.06
C THR A 44 -5.40 1.68 0.20
N LYS A 45 -4.86 2.75 -0.37
CA LYS A 45 -5.58 3.59 -1.34
C LYS A 45 -4.70 4.01 -2.50
N SER A 46 -5.27 4.07 -3.70
CA SER A 46 -4.59 4.63 -4.86
C SER A 46 -4.75 6.16 -4.90
N ASN A 47 -3.65 6.92 -4.83
CA ASN A 47 -3.62 8.38 -4.92
C ASN A 47 -2.87 8.85 -6.18
N GLY A 48 -3.23 10.00 -6.75
CA GLY A 48 -2.64 10.55 -7.98
C GLY A 48 -3.48 10.29 -9.23
N GLN A 49 -3.00 10.80 -10.38
CA GLN A 49 -3.68 10.74 -11.67
C GLN A 49 -2.79 10.08 -12.74
N GLY A 50 -3.41 9.39 -13.70
CA GLY A 50 -2.71 8.78 -14.83
C GLY A 50 -1.53 7.89 -14.41
N SER A 51 -0.38 8.12 -15.04
CA SER A 51 0.89 7.42 -14.78
C SER A 51 1.52 7.71 -13.42
N PHE A 52 1.13 8.81 -12.76
CA PHE A 52 1.61 9.18 -11.42
C PHE A 52 0.79 8.54 -10.29
N ARG A 53 -0.21 7.72 -10.63
CA ARG A 53 -1.07 7.10 -9.63
C ARG A 53 -0.33 5.98 -8.90
N GLN A 54 -0.29 6.07 -7.58
CA GLN A 54 0.48 5.20 -6.68
C GLN A 54 -0.39 4.62 -5.56
N VAL A 55 0.05 3.52 -4.94
CA VAL A 55 -0.60 2.95 -3.75
C VAL A 55 0.01 3.56 -2.49
N VAL A 56 -0.85 4.05 -1.61
CA VAL A 56 -0.51 4.53 -0.28
C VAL A 56 -1.00 3.53 0.75
N ILE A 57 -0.13 3.12 1.66
CA ILE A 57 -0.40 2.23 2.80
C ILE A 57 -0.49 3.07 4.07
N LYS A 58 -1.48 2.78 4.91
CA LYS A 58 -1.73 3.45 6.20
C LYS A 58 -2.20 2.43 7.24
N LEU A 59 -2.14 2.80 8.53
CA LEU A 59 -2.85 2.07 9.58
C LEU A 59 -4.36 2.23 9.41
N ALA A 60 -5.13 1.23 9.82
CA ALA A 60 -6.59 1.17 9.73
C ALA A 60 -7.35 1.97 10.81
N HIS A 61 -6.66 2.86 11.54
CA HIS A 61 -7.22 3.65 12.65
C HIS A 61 -7.89 4.96 12.20
#